data_AF-A0A3Q3WK91-F1
#
_entry.id   AF-A0A3Q3WK91-F1
#
_cell.length_a   1.000
_cell.length_b   1.000
_cell.length_c   1.000
_cell.angle_alpha   90.00
_cell.angle_beta   90.00
_cell.angle_gamma   90.00
#
_symmetry.space_group_name_H-M   'P 1'
#
loop_
_entity.id
_entity.type
_entity.pdbx_description
1 polymer ?
#
loop_
_entity_poly.entity_id
_entity_poly.type
_entity_poly.pdbx_seq_one_letter_code
_entity_poly.pdbx_strand_id
1 'polypeptide(L)'
;MQQQHRQPELVEGSLPVFVFPTELVFYADDQTSHKQVLTLYNPYEFALKFKVLCTAPNKYTVVDATGAVKPQCCVDIVIRHRDVRACHYGVYDKFRLQVSEQSQRKALGRKEVMATLRPSASLELPSLRPQDEERRIKEQIVDSEFFEQTAFQTGLLTMVILRT
;
A
#
# COMPACT_ATOMS: atom_id res chain seq x y z
N MET A 1 -9.61 -4.16 47.17
CA MET A 1 -9.63 -5.08 46.01
C MET A 1 -9.05 -4.34 44.83
N GLN A 2 -7.75 -4.47 44.57
CA GLN A 2 -7.10 -3.82 43.42
C GLN A 2 -7.57 -4.53 42.14
N GLN A 3 -8.32 -3.82 41.29
CA GLN A 3 -8.63 -4.29 39.95
C GLN A 3 -7.34 -4.25 39.14
N GLN A 4 -6.68 -5.40 38.99
CA GLN A 4 -5.66 -5.58 37.96
C GLN A 4 -6.34 -5.38 36.61
N HIS A 5 -6.02 -4.27 35.94
CA HIS A 5 -6.37 -4.03 34.55
C HIS A 5 -5.72 -5.16 33.73
N ARG A 6 -6.50 -6.20 33.42
CA ARG A 6 -6.06 -7.34 32.62
C ARG A 6 -5.90 -6.84 31.19
N GLN A 7 -4.71 -6.40 30.84
CA GLN A 7 -4.39 -6.09 29.45
C GLN A 7 -4.65 -7.36 28.62
N PRO A 8 -5.39 -7.26 27.50
CA PRO A 8 -5.62 -8.40 26.65
C PRO A 8 -4.27 -8.95 26.17
N GLU A 9 -4.02 -10.23 26.41
CA GLU A 9 -2.81 -10.89 25.92
C GLU A 9 -2.77 -10.80 24.39
N LEU A 10 -1.80 -10.07 23.86
CA LEU A 10 -1.59 -9.98 22.42
C LEU A 10 -1.16 -11.34 21.90
N VAL A 11 -2.01 -11.94 21.07
CA VAL A 11 -1.74 -13.23 20.44
C VAL A 11 -0.64 -13.06 19.39
N GLU A 12 0.22 -14.07 19.25
CA GLU A 12 1.29 -14.04 18.26
C GLU A 12 0.73 -13.90 16.84
N GLY A 13 1.27 -12.96 16.08
CA GLY A 13 0.91 -12.76 14.67
C GLY A 13 -0.44 -12.06 14.44
N SER A 14 -1.19 -11.69 15.48
CA SER A 14 -2.47 -10.99 15.32
C SER A 14 -2.36 -9.47 15.33
N LEU A 15 -1.22 -8.90 15.74
CA LEU A 15 -1.04 -7.45 15.81
C LEU A 15 -0.94 -6.85 14.40
N PRO A 16 -1.86 -5.95 14.00
CA PRO A 16 -1.74 -5.24 12.74
C PRO A 16 -0.44 -4.44 12.66
N VAL A 17 0.12 -4.32 11.46
CA VAL A 17 1.35 -3.54 11.25
C VAL A 17 1.09 -2.54 10.14
N PHE A 18 1.28 -1.27 10.46
CA PHE A 18 0.95 -0.14 9.60
C PHE A 18 2.20 0.43 8.97
N VAL A 19 2.28 0.37 7.64
CA VAL A 19 3.44 0.84 6.89
C VAL A 19 2.99 1.65 5.69
N PHE A 20 3.83 2.59 5.27
CA PHE A 20 3.67 3.35 4.04
C PHE A 20 5.02 3.58 3.37
N PRO A 21 5.14 3.42 2.04
CA PRO A 21 4.12 2.91 1.11
C PRO A 21 3.87 1.41 1.29
N THR A 22 2.77 0.89 0.72
CA THR A 22 2.42 -0.55 0.79
C THR A 22 3.21 -1.41 -0.20
N GLU A 23 3.88 -0.77 -1.16
CA GLU A 23 4.77 -1.38 -2.14
C GLU A 23 5.90 -0.40 -2.48
N LEU A 24 7.02 -0.93 -2.96
CA LEU A 24 8.18 -0.17 -3.38
C LEU A 24 8.42 -0.41 -4.87
N VAL A 25 8.45 0.67 -5.64
CA VAL A 25 8.78 0.61 -7.06
C VAL A 25 10.09 1.34 -7.28
N PHE A 26 11.00 0.67 -7.97
CA PHE A 26 12.30 1.18 -8.38
C PHE A 26 12.29 1.24 -9.91
N TYR A 27 13.00 2.21 -10.48
CA TYR A 27 13.08 2.44 -11.91
C TYR A 27 14.54 2.45 -12.34
N ALA A 28 14.87 1.71 -13.39
CA ALA A 28 16.26 1.58 -13.83
C ALA A 28 16.82 2.88 -14.43
N ASP A 29 15.96 3.68 -15.06
CA ASP A 29 16.29 4.97 -15.67
C ASP A 29 16.19 6.16 -14.71
N ASP A 30 15.60 5.98 -13.52
CA ASP A 30 15.48 7.02 -12.50
C ASP A 30 16.25 6.63 -11.22
N GLN A 31 17.44 7.21 -11.05
CA GLN A 31 18.27 6.99 -9.86
C GLN A 31 17.64 7.50 -8.56
N THR A 32 16.72 8.46 -8.61
CA THR A 32 16.09 8.97 -7.38
C THR A 32 15.21 7.91 -6.73
N SER A 33 14.57 7.06 -7.55
CA SER A 33 13.82 5.89 -7.09
C SER A 33 14.69 4.84 -6.38
N HIS A 34 16.01 4.79 -6.63
CA HIS A 34 16.90 3.74 -6.07
C HIS A 34 17.03 3.81 -4.56
N LYS A 35 16.61 4.92 -3.93
CA LYS A 35 16.49 5.09 -2.49
C LYS A 35 15.03 5.37 -2.15
N GLN A 36 14.36 4.40 -1.57
CA GLN A 36 13.00 4.55 -1.06
C GLN A 36 12.98 4.63 0.47
N VAL A 37 11.96 5.28 1.01
CA VAL A 37 11.70 5.35 2.44
C VAL A 37 10.41 4.58 2.73
N LEU A 38 10.50 3.64 3.67
CA LEU A 38 9.37 2.92 4.22
C LEU A 38 9.14 3.38 5.66
N THR A 39 8.00 4.00 5.92
CA THR A 39 7.61 4.48 7.25
C THR A 39 6.79 3.41 7.97
N LEU A 40 7.23 3.01 9.17
CA LEU A 40 6.46 2.16 10.08
C LEU A 40 5.79 3.03 11.14
N TYR A 41 4.47 2.89 11.28
CA TYR A 41 3.67 3.62 12.27
C TYR A 41 3.37 2.73 13.47
N ASN A 42 3.54 3.29 14.67
CA ASN A 42 3.12 2.67 15.92
C ASN A 42 1.91 3.41 16.50
N PRO A 43 0.67 2.97 16.22
CA PRO A 43 -0.53 3.56 16.80
C PRO A 43 -0.83 3.05 18.22
N TYR A 44 0.04 2.20 18.79
CA TYR A 44 -0.20 1.56 20.07
C TYR A 44 0.35 2.39 21.23
N GLU A 45 -0.15 2.12 22.43
CA GLU A 45 0.28 2.72 23.70
C GLU A 45 1.59 2.11 24.26
N PHE A 46 2.23 1.21 23.52
CA PHE A 46 3.47 0.55 23.92
C PHE A 46 4.53 0.63 22.83
N ALA A 47 5.81 0.57 23.22
CA ALA A 47 6.91 0.62 22.26
C ALA A 47 7.01 -0.68 21.47
N LEU A 48 7.17 -0.54 20.15
CA LEU A 48 7.44 -1.66 19.25
C LEU A 48 8.95 -1.82 19.06
N LYS A 49 9.43 -3.07 19.05
CA LYS A 49 10.67 -3.45 18.39
C LYS A 49 10.35 -3.97 17.01
N PHE A 50 11.14 -3.63 16.01
CA PHE A 50 10.96 -4.12 14.65
C PHE A 50 12.21 -4.78 14.09
N LYS A 51 12.00 -5.70 13.15
CA LYS A 51 13.01 -6.33 12.30
C LYS A 51 12.50 -6.43 10.87
N VAL A 52 13.33 -6.02 9.92
CA VAL A 52 13.09 -6.14 8.48
C VAL A 52 13.88 -7.33 7.95
N LEU A 53 13.19 -8.22 7.24
CA LEU A 53 13.79 -9.32 6.49
C LEU A 53 13.58 -9.08 5.00
N CYS A 54 14.52 -9.53 4.15
CA CYS A 54 14.46 -9.34 2.70
C CYS A 54 14.70 -10.68 1.98
N THR A 55 13.96 -10.95 0.90
CA THR A 55 14.14 -12.17 0.08
C THR A 55 15.34 -12.08 -0.87
N ALA A 56 15.85 -10.87 -1.14
CA ALA A 56 16.95 -10.66 -2.09
C ALA A 56 18.03 -9.72 -1.51
N PRO A 57 18.74 -10.13 -0.45
CA PRO A 57 19.73 -9.28 0.23
C PRO A 57 20.89 -8.82 -0.67
N ASN A 58 21.15 -9.51 -1.79
CA ASN A 58 22.17 -9.09 -2.76
C ASN A 58 21.74 -7.88 -3.60
N LYS A 59 20.43 -7.68 -3.79
CA LYS A 59 19.89 -6.58 -4.60
C LYS A 59 19.65 -5.31 -3.79
N TYR A 60 19.48 -5.43 -2.48
CA TYR A 60 19.06 -4.32 -1.63
C TYR A 60 19.99 -4.09 -0.45
N THR A 61 19.92 -2.88 0.10
CA THR A 61 20.41 -2.60 1.44
C THR A 61 19.36 -1.87 2.23
N VAL A 62 19.13 -2.36 3.44
CA VAL A 62 18.21 -1.76 4.40
C VAL A 62 19.07 -1.09 5.47
N VAL A 63 18.96 0.23 5.58
CA VAL A 63 19.60 0.99 6.65
C VAL A 63 18.83 0.70 7.94
N ASP A 64 19.55 0.33 8.99
CA ASP A 64 19.00 -0.01 10.31
C ASP A 64 17.81 -0.97 10.22
N ALA A 65 18.07 -2.17 9.68
CA ALA A 65 17.07 -3.22 9.51
C ALA A 65 16.40 -3.71 10.82
N THR A 66 16.87 -3.25 11.98
CA THR A 66 16.26 -3.48 13.29
C THR A 66 16.24 -2.19 14.08
N GLY A 67 15.18 -1.96 14.84
CA GLY A 67 15.08 -0.78 15.70
C GLY A 67 13.87 -0.83 16.62
N ALA A 68 13.51 0.32 17.17
CA ALA A 68 12.33 0.48 18.00
C ALA A 68 11.53 1.73 17.62
N VAL A 69 10.22 1.70 17.85
CA VAL A 69 9.29 2.80 17.62
C VAL A 69 8.54 3.07 18.92
N LYS A 70 8.58 4.31 19.39
CA LYS A 70 7.85 4.73 20.59
C LYS A 70 6.33 4.65 20.35
N PRO A 71 5.51 4.60 21.42
CA PRO A 71 4.07 4.79 21.30
C PRO A 71 3.72 6.05 20.51
N GLN A 72 2.66 5.99 19.70
CA GLN A 72 2.15 7.13 18.92
C GLN A 72 3.20 7.84 18.05
N CYS A 73 4.22 7.09 17.58
CA CYS A 73 5.32 7.60 16.75
C CYS A 73 5.48 6.78 15.47
N CYS A 74 6.33 7.27 14.58
CA CYS A 74 6.78 6.53 13.40
C CYS A 74 8.31 6.45 13.32
N VAL A 75 8.80 5.57 12.46
CA VAL A 75 10.20 5.50 12.08
C VAL A 75 10.30 5.30 10.58
N ASP A 76 11.31 5.93 9.98
CA ASP A 76 11.64 5.78 8.57
C ASP A 76 12.74 4.76 8.38
N ILE A 77 12.52 3.82 7.46
CA ILE A 77 13.45 2.77 7.09
C ILE A 77 13.89 3.03 5.66
N VAL A 78 15.18 3.28 5.46
CA VAL A 78 15.72 3.57 4.14
C VAL A 78 16.11 2.27 3.43
N ILE A 79 15.51 2.03 2.27
CA ILE A 79 15.78 0.87 1.42
C ILE A 79 16.44 1.35 0.13
N ARG A 80 17.60 0.79 -0.18
CA ARG A 80 18.38 1.12 -1.38
C ARG A 80 18.45 -0.09 -2.32
N HIS A 81 18.09 0.08 -3.58
CA HIS A 81 18.35 -0.90 -4.63
C HIS A 81 19.78 -0.70 -5.14
N ARG A 82 20.60 -1.75 -5.13
CA ARG A 82 22.02 -1.71 -5.52
C ARG A 82 22.31 -2.39 -6.86
N ASP A 83 21.50 -3.37 -7.24
CA ASP A 83 21.77 -4.20 -8.43
C ASP A 83 20.79 -3.92 -9.59
N VAL A 84 20.91 -2.73 -10.17
CA VAL A 84 20.01 -2.22 -11.20
C VAL A 84 20.41 -2.81 -12.56
N ARG A 85 19.80 -3.95 -12.91
CA ARG A 85 20.08 -4.69 -14.14
C ARG A 85 18.80 -5.23 -14.77
N ALA A 86 18.81 -5.36 -16.10
CA ALA A 86 17.66 -5.85 -16.87
C ALA A 86 17.18 -7.25 -16.47
N CYS A 87 18.08 -8.12 -15.98
CA CYS A 87 17.71 -9.45 -15.47
C CYS A 87 16.82 -9.43 -14.21
N HIS A 88 16.67 -8.26 -13.56
CA HIS A 88 15.83 -8.11 -12.36
C HIS A 88 14.51 -7.38 -12.66
N TYR A 89 14.25 -6.98 -13.91
CA TYR A 89 13.03 -6.26 -14.25
C TYR A 89 11.78 -7.13 -14.06
N GLY A 90 10.76 -6.55 -13.43
CA GLY A 90 9.48 -7.24 -13.16
C GLY A 90 9.57 -8.36 -12.12
N VAL A 91 10.73 -8.59 -11.51
CA VAL A 91 10.87 -9.57 -10.41
C VAL A 91 10.31 -8.96 -9.14
N TYR A 92 9.44 -9.71 -8.47
CA TYR A 92 8.85 -9.32 -7.18
C TYR A 92 9.72 -9.82 -6.02
N ASP A 93 10.28 -8.89 -5.27
CA ASP A 93 10.95 -9.14 -3.99
C ASP A 93 10.03 -8.79 -2.83
N LYS A 94 10.36 -9.30 -1.65
CA LYS A 94 9.58 -9.05 -0.44
C LYS A 94 10.44 -8.54 0.69
N PHE A 95 9.96 -7.48 1.33
CA PHE A 95 10.40 -7.02 2.64
C PHE A 95 9.36 -7.44 3.68
N ARG A 96 9.78 -8.20 4.69
CA ARG A 96 8.91 -8.64 5.78
C ARG A 96 9.27 -7.90 7.05
N LEU A 97 8.38 -7.02 7.50
CA LEU A 97 8.44 -6.38 8.80
C LEU A 97 7.86 -7.31 9.84
N GLN A 98 8.63 -7.60 10.87
CA GLN A 98 8.19 -8.26 12.09
C GLN A 98 8.24 -7.26 13.23
N VAL A 99 7.18 -7.17 14.01
CA VAL A 99 7.12 -6.33 15.21
C VAL A 99 6.85 -7.16 16.45
N SER A 100 7.44 -6.76 17.57
CA SER A 100 7.14 -7.28 18.91
C SER A 100 7.00 -6.11 19.88
N GLU A 101 6.31 -6.34 21.01
CA GLU A 101 6.37 -5.41 22.12
C GLU A 101 7.82 -5.39 22.68
N GLN A 102 8.33 -4.22 23.11
CA GLN A 102 9.71 -4.10 23.57
C GLN A 102 10.07 -5.05 24.74
N SER A 103 9.11 -5.30 25.63
CA SER A 103 9.21 -6.17 26.81
C SER A 103 9.20 -7.67 26.45
N GLN A 104 8.67 -8.02 25.27
CA GLN A 104 8.51 -9.40 24.83
C GLN A 104 9.41 -9.71 23.63
N ARG A 105 9.91 -10.96 23.54
CA ARG A 105 10.69 -11.41 22.37
C ARG A 105 9.84 -12.06 21.27
N LYS A 106 8.54 -12.22 21.51
CA LYS A 106 7.61 -12.93 20.63
C LYS A 106 7.09 -11.97 19.55
N ALA A 107 7.10 -12.38 18.29
CA ALA A 107 6.67 -11.52 17.18
C ALA A 107 5.14 -11.37 17.19
N LEU A 108 4.64 -10.21 17.61
CA LEU A 108 3.22 -9.93 17.75
C LEU A 108 2.55 -9.62 16.40
N GLY A 109 3.27 -8.99 15.47
CA GLY A 109 2.71 -8.57 14.18
C GLY A 109 3.68 -8.77 13.02
N ARG A 110 3.13 -8.94 11.81
CA ARG A 110 3.90 -9.11 10.58
C ARG A 110 3.25 -8.37 9.41
N LYS A 111 4.06 -7.79 8.53
CA LYS A 111 3.63 -7.20 7.25
C LYS A 111 4.62 -7.49 6.15
N GLU A 112 4.10 -7.88 4.99
CA GLU A 112 4.87 -7.97 3.75
C GLU A 112 4.69 -6.68 2.93
N VAL A 113 5.78 -6.17 2.38
CA VAL A 113 5.85 -5.07 1.44
C VAL A 113 6.56 -5.59 0.19
N MET A 114 5.90 -5.49 -0.96
CA MET A 114 6.47 -5.92 -2.23
C MET A 114 7.44 -4.88 -2.78
N ALA A 115 8.47 -5.32 -3.49
CA ALA A 115 9.40 -4.45 -4.19
C ALA A 115 9.63 -4.94 -5.62
N THR A 116 9.65 -4.02 -6.57
CA THR A 116 9.87 -4.35 -7.99
C THR A 116 10.81 -3.34 -8.64
N LEU A 117 11.75 -3.82 -9.44
CA LEU A 117 12.51 -2.99 -10.37
C LEU A 117 11.80 -2.98 -11.74
N ARG A 118 11.56 -1.78 -12.27
CA ARG A 118 10.95 -1.55 -13.58
C ARG A 118 11.96 -0.91 -14.53
N PRO A 119 11.81 -1.09 -15.85
CA PRO A 119 12.73 -0.49 -16.82
C PRO A 119 12.66 1.04 -16.83
N SER A 120 11.44 1.60 -16.77
CA SER A 120 11.21 3.04 -16.88
C SER A 120 10.01 3.52 -16.07
N ALA A 121 10.10 4.73 -15.51
CA ALA A 121 8.99 5.42 -14.83
C ALA A 121 7.88 5.89 -15.79
N SER A 122 8.20 6.14 -17.07
CA SER A 122 7.25 6.64 -18.06
C SER A 122 6.29 5.58 -18.61
N LEU A 123 6.52 4.31 -18.27
CA LEU A 123 5.71 3.15 -18.68
C LEU A 123 4.61 2.80 -17.66
N GLU A 124 4.27 3.72 -16.74
CA GLU A 124 3.05 3.62 -15.94
C GLU A 124 1.81 3.70 -16.85
N LEU A 125 1.52 2.61 -17.56
CA LEU A 125 0.20 2.36 -18.10
C LEU A 125 -0.76 2.40 -16.91
N PRO A 126 -1.84 3.20 -16.94
CA PRO A 126 -2.84 3.18 -15.90
C PRO A 126 -3.35 1.74 -15.82
N SER A 127 -3.01 1.04 -14.75
CA SER A 127 -3.63 -0.24 -14.45
C SER A 127 -5.11 0.04 -14.31
N LEU A 128 -5.92 -0.32 -15.31
CA LEU A 128 -7.36 -0.44 -15.19
C LEU A 128 -7.60 -1.37 -14.01
N ARG A 129 -7.88 -0.80 -12.84
CA ARG A 129 -8.35 -1.59 -11.72
C ARG A 129 -9.73 -2.10 -12.14
N PRO A 130 -10.03 -3.40 -12.01
CA PRO A 130 -11.37 -3.93 -12.32
C PRO A 130 -12.50 -3.20 -11.56
N GLN A 131 -12.18 -2.52 -10.46
CA GLN A 131 -13.15 -1.71 -9.70
C GLN A 131 -13.58 -0.41 -10.40
N ASP A 132 -12.73 0.18 -11.24
CA ASP A 132 -13.04 1.46 -11.90
C ASP A 132 -13.93 1.26 -13.13
N GLU A 133 -13.78 0.14 -13.86
CA GLU A 133 -14.70 -0.25 -14.94
C GLU A 133 -16.11 -0.50 -14.41
N GLU A 134 -16.25 -1.21 -13.28
CA GLU A 134 -17.58 -1.51 -12.74
C GLU A 134 -18.31 -0.27 -12.21
N ARG A 135 -17.58 0.72 -11.68
CA ARG A 135 -18.17 2.03 -11.35
C ARG A 135 -18.62 2.78 -12.59
N ARG A 136 -17.81 2.79 -13.65
CA ARG A 136 -18.13 3.49 -14.89
C ARG A 136 -19.35 2.87 -15.60
N ILE A 137 -19.44 1.54 -15.60
CA ILE A 137 -20.58 0.81 -16.17
C ILE A 137 -21.84 1.03 -15.32
N LYS A 138 -21.74 1.02 -13.98
CA LYS A 138 -22.88 1.33 -13.10
C LYS A 138 -23.37 2.77 -13.27
N GLU A 139 -22.49 3.75 -13.40
CA GLU A 139 -22.88 5.14 -13.67
C GLU A 139 -23.58 5.26 -15.03
N GLN A 140 -23.08 4.59 -16.07
CA GLN A 140 -23.71 4.60 -17.40
C GLN A 140 -25.08 3.91 -17.42
N ILE A 141 -25.25 2.82 -16.67
CA ILE A 141 -26.54 2.13 -16.52
C ILE A 141 -27.53 3.01 -15.77
N VAL A 142 -27.10 3.64 -14.66
CA VAL A 142 -27.97 4.52 -13.85
C VAL A 142 -28.42 5.75 -14.64
N ASP A 143 -27.55 6.36 -15.45
CA ASP A 143 -27.92 7.47 -16.35
C ASP A 143 -28.90 7.01 -17.45
N SER A 144 -28.68 5.82 -18.02
CA SER A 144 -29.58 5.27 -19.04
C SER A 144 -30.95 4.91 -18.48
N GLU A 145 -31.01 4.33 -17.28
CA GLU A 145 -32.26 4.00 -16.59
C GLU A 145 -33.02 5.28 -16.20
N PHE A 146 -32.31 6.32 -15.76
CA PHE A 146 -32.91 7.62 -15.43
C PHE A 146 -33.48 8.34 -16.68
N PHE A 147 -32.80 8.24 -17.82
CA PHE A 147 -33.27 8.82 -19.09
C PHE A 147 -34.51 8.10 -19.65
N GLU A 148 -34.56 6.76 -19.57
CA GLU A 148 -35.77 6.01 -19.93
C GLU A 148 -36.94 6.38 -19.01
N GLN A 149 -36.74 6.40 -17.68
CA GLN A 149 -37.81 6.68 -16.72
C GLN A 149 -38.40 8.10 -16.85
N THR A 150 -37.58 9.07 -17.23
CA THR A 150 -38.02 10.46 -17.48
C THR A 150 -38.73 10.60 -18.82
N ALA A 151 -38.29 9.89 -19.87
CA ALA A 151 -38.96 9.89 -21.19
C ALA A 151 -40.37 9.29 -21.14
N PHE A 152 -40.64 8.33 -20.24
CA PHE A 152 -41.99 7.78 -20.04
C PHE A 152 -42.94 8.71 -19.27
N GLN A 153 -42.45 9.76 -18.59
CA GLN A 153 -43.29 10.68 -17.81
C GLN A 153 -43.64 11.99 -18.54
N THR A 154 -42.92 12.38 -19.59
CA THR A 154 -43.21 13.61 -20.35
C THR A 154 -43.50 13.30 -21.81
N GLY A 155 -44.65 12.69 -22.06
CA GLY A 155 -45.24 12.74 -23.39
C GLY A 155 -45.79 14.14 -23.66
N LEU A 156 -45.11 14.95 -24.47
CA LEU A 156 -45.75 15.83 -25.48
C LEU A 156 -44.70 16.52 -26.37
N LEU A 157 -44.93 16.38 -27.69
CA LEU A 157 -44.60 17.28 -28.82
C LEU A 157 -43.84 18.59 -28.47
N THR A 158 -42.88 19.06 -29.29
CA THR A 158 -43.16 19.55 -30.65
C THR A 158 -41.85 19.79 -31.42
N MET A 159 -41.92 19.50 -32.72
CA MET A 159 -41.08 20.00 -33.82
C MET A 159 -40.71 21.50 -33.73
N VAL A 160 -39.59 21.88 -34.37
CA VAL A 160 -39.45 22.95 -35.40
C VAL A 160 -38.08 23.69 -35.33
N ILE A 161 -37.23 23.45 -36.35
CA ILE A 161 -36.52 24.40 -37.27
C ILE A 161 -35.60 25.47 -36.61
N LEU A 162 -34.32 25.70 -36.95
CA LEU A 162 -33.68 26.11 -38.22
C LEU A 162 -32.16 26.28 -37.97
N ARG A 163 -31.28 25.99 -38.94
CA ARG A 163 -30.38 27.00 -39.57
C ARG A 163 -29.42 26.40 -40.60
N THR A 164 -29.66 26.88 -41.84
CA THR A 164 -28.80 27.05 -43.02
C THR A 164 -28.16 25.84 -43.66
#